data_AF-A0A9E3MT42-F1
#
_entry.id   AF-A0A9E3MT42-F1
#
_cell.length_a   1.000
_cell.length_b   1.000
_cell.length_c   1.000
_cell.angle_alpha   90.00
_cell.angle_beta   90.00
_cell.angle_gamma   90.00
#
_symmetry.space_group_name_H-M   'P 1'
#
loop_
_entity.id
_entity.type
_entity.pdbx_description
1 polymer ?
#
loop_
_entity_poly.entity_id
_entity_poly.type
_entity_poly.pdbx_seq_one_letter_code
_entity_poly.pdbx_strand_id
1 'polypeptide(L)'
;VVRTDAETGQTLLSGMGELHLEVAVEKVRREHGLTLNVGRPRVSYRETVGRGVSGLVFRHVKQDGGAGQFAHVVLDVEPSAEGFEFRSAVVGGRVPQEYVRAVEAGCRDALAEGPLGGHPVTGLRVTLTDGSTHVKDSSDTAFRTAGRFGLREALRHCAMVLLEPVVEVTVTVPEDAVGAVLGDLAARRGRVSGSVTRGGSAVVTATVPLAELFGYATRLRSRTQGRGTFTARPTGYAPAPSEAVAVARR
;
A
#
# COMPACT_ATOMS: atom_id res chain seq x y z
N VAL A 1 2.48 24.59 -5.91
CA VAL A 1 1.35 24.13 -5.06
C VAL A 1 1.93 23.34 -3.90
N VAL A 2 1.46 23.60 -2.68
CA VAL A 2 1.87 22.87 -1.47
C VAL A 2 0.69 22.04 -1.01
N ARG A 3 0.90 20.76 -0.69
CA ARG A 3 -0.09 19.91 -0.03
C ARG A 3 0.60 19.03 1.00
N THR A 4 -0.12 18.63 2.04
CA THR A 4 0.38 17.64 2.99
C THR A 4 -0.16 16.27 2.61
N ASP A 5 0.72 15.28 2.55
CA ASP A 5 0.36 13.89 2.31
C ASP A 5 -0.18 13.27 3.61
N ALA A 6 -1.41 12.76 3.57
CA ALA A 6 -2.10 12.24 4.76
C ALA A 6 -1.54 10.89 5.25
N GLU A 7 -0.87 10.12 4.39
CA GLU A 7 -0.36 8.80 4.74
C GLU A 7 1.08 8.86 5.25
N THR A 8 1.89 9.74 4.65
CA THR A 8 3.32 9.85 4.98
C THR A 8 3.64 11.02 5.91
N GLY A 9 2.71 11.96 6.09
CA GLY A 9 2.91 13.21 6.83
C GLY A 9 3.85 14.20 6.15
N GLN A 10 4.27 13.93 4.90
CA GLN A 10 5.21 14.79 4.18
C GLN A 10 4.51 15.99 3.54
N THR A 11 5.16 17.15 3.60
CA THR A 11 4.76 18.31 2.81
C THR A 11 5.27 18.16 1.37
N LEU A 12 4.36 17.97 0.44
CA LEU A 12 4.64 17.83 -0.98
C LEU A 12 4.58 19.20 -1.68
N LEU A 13 5.72 19.60 -2.25
CA LEU A 13 5.83 20.77 -3.11
C LEU A 13 5.73 20.34 -4.58
N SER A 14 4.75 20.88 -5.30
CA SER A 14 4.53 20.64 -6.74
C SER A 14 4.85 21.89 -7.55
N GLY A 15 5.57 21.72 -8.65
CA GLY A 15 6.03 22.79 -9.54
C GLY A 15 6.02 22.35 -11.01
N MET A 16 6.31 23.30 -11.89
CA MET A 16 6.28 23.10 -13.36
C MET A 16 7.52 22.37 -13.91
N GLY A 17 8.51 22.12 -13.05
CA GLY A 17 9.79 21.51 -13.38
C GLY A 17 10.74 21.60 -12.19
N GLU A 18 11.88 20.93 -12.33
CA GLU A 18 12.91 20.83 -11.28
C GLU A 18 13.47 22.20 -10.89
N LEU A 19 13.82 23.05 -11.87
CA LEU A 19 14.27 24.42 -11.61
C LEU A 19 13.24 25.25 -10.83
N HIS A 20 11.94 25.09 -11.12
CA HIS A 20 10.89 25.79 -10.38
C HIS A 20 10.87 25.33 -8.91
N LEU A 21 11.05 24.03 -8.66
CA LEU A 21 11.12 23.50 -7.30
C LEU A 21 12.36 24.02 -6.56
N GLU A 22 13.52 24.05 -7.20
CA GLU A 22 14.77 24.55 -6.62
C GLU A 22 14.66 26.03 -6.21
N VAL A 23 14.14 26.87 -7.13
CA VAL A 23 13.93 28.30 -6.85
C VAL A 23 12.92 28.50 -5.72
N ALA A 24 11.86 27.69 -5.67
CA ALA A 24 10.86 27.77 -4.59
C ALA A 24 11.47 27.39 -3.23
N VAL A 25 12.29 26.34 -3.16
CA VAL A 25 12.98 25.94 -1.92
C VAL A 25 13.95 27.02 -1.47
N GLU A 26 14.74 27.57 -2.39
CA GLU A 26 15.73 28.62 -2.06
C GLU A 26 15.05 29.91 -1.56
N LYS A 27 13.92 30.30 -2.15
CA LYS A 27 13.12 31.43 -1.65
C LYS A 27 12.67 31.21 -0.21
N VAL A 28 12.12 30.04 0.12
CA VAL A 28 11.67 29.74 1.48
C VAL A 28 12.84 29.74 2.48
N ARG A 29 14.00 29.22 2.08
CA ARG A 29 15.22 29.26 2.91
C ARG A 29 15.65 30.70 3.21
N ARG A 30 15.66 31.58 2.21
CA ARG A 30 16.09 32.98 2.35
C ARG A 30 15.09 33.85 3.09
N GLU A 31 13.81 33.76 2.74
CA GLU A 31 12.76 34.64 3.27
C GLU A 31 12.37 34.28 4.71
N HIS A 32 12.39 32.99 5.06
CA HIS A 32 11.96 32.52 6.37
C HIS A 32 13.09 31.97 7.24
N GLY A 33 14.34 31.93 6.75
CA GLY A 33 15.49 31.43 7.50
C GLY A 33 15.39 29.95 7.87
N LEU A 34 14.53 29.18 7.20
CA LEU A 34 14.26 27.78 7.53
C LEU A 34 15.26 26.83 6.87
N THR A 35 15.81 25.89 7.64
CA THR A 35 16.58 24.78 7.07
C THR A 35 15.62 23.68 6.62
N LEU A 36 15.52 23.49 5.31
CA LEU A 36 14.63 22.48 4.71
C LEU A 36 15.43 21.28 4.18
N ASN A 37 15.01 20.08 4.55
CA ASN A 37 15.48 18.83 3.95
C ASN A 37 14.61 18.49 2.75
N VAL A 38 15.22 18.41 1.57
CA VAL A 38 14.54 18.08 0.32
C VAL A 38 14.95 16.69 -0.12
N GLY A 39 13.99 15.87 -0.52
CA GLY A 39 14.21 14.51 -0.99
C GLY A 39 13.08 14.04 -1.89
N ARG A 40 13.19 12.81 -2.38
CA ARG A 40 12.10 12.19 -3.15
C ARG A 40 10.90 11.94 -2.22
N PRO A 41 9.67 12.19 -2.69
CA PRO A 41 8.48 11.80 -1.96
C PRO A 41 8.51 10.30 -1.64
N ARG A 42 8.05 9.93 -0.45
CA ARG A 42 7.84 8.52 -0.10
C ARG A 42 6.64 7.99 -0.88
N VAL A 43 6.72 6.73 -1.23
CA VAL A 43 5.65 6.02 -1.93
C VAL A 43 4.95 5.13 -0.93
N SER A 44 3.62 5.21 -0.88
CA SER A 44 2.80 4.39 0.00
C SER A 44 2.65 2.98 -0.56
N TYR A 45 3.56 2.09 -0.17
CA TYR A 45 3.44 0.67 -0.43
C TYR A 45 2.33 0.04 0.42
N ARG A 46 1.81 -1.08 -0.04
CA ARG A 46 0.85 -1.91 0.67
C ARG A 46 1.35 -3.35 0.69
N GLU A 47 0.86 -4.16 1.61
CA GLU A 47 1.13 -5.59 1.63
C GLU A 47 -0.15 -6.36 1.32
N THR A 48 -0.03 -7.54 0.72
CA THR A 48 -1.18 -8.43 0.51
C THR A 48 -0.77 -9.88 0.66
N VAL A 49 -1.75 -10.75 0.83
CA VAL A 49 -1.56 -12.20 0.94
C VAL A 49 -1.55 -12.77 -0.47
N GLY A 50 -0.44 -13.35 -0.92
CA GLY A 50 -0.40 -14.09 -2.19
C GLY A 50 -0.91 -15.52 -2.03
N ARG A 51 -0.47 -16.21 -0.98
CA ARG A 51 -0.97 -17.52 -0.57
C ARG A 51 -1.36 -17.51 0.90
N GLY A 52 -2.60 -17.90 1.16
CA GLY A 52 -3.19 -17.95 2.48
C GLY A 52 -2.68 -19.07 3.38
N VAL A 53 -3.16 -19.07 4.62
CA VAL A 53 -2.96 -20.12 5.63
C VAL A 53 -4.31 -20.46 6.26
N SER A 54 -4.53 -21.74 6.56
CA SER A 54 -5.76 -22.21 7.22
C SER A 54 -5.42 -22.88 8.54
N GLY A 55 -6.35 -22.80 9.49
CA GLY A 55 -6.28 -23.45 10.78
C GLY A 55 -5.24 -22.84 11.72
N LEU A 56 -4.94 -21.55 11.60
CA LEU A 56 -4.01 -20.93 12.54
C LEU A 56 -4.68 -20.80 13.91
N VAL A 57 -4.15 -21.54 14.88
CA VAL A 57 -4.59 -21.52 16.26
C VAL A 57 -3.82 -20.45 17.03
N PHE A 58 -4.54 -19.49 17.61
CA PHE A 58 -3.96 -18.50 18.51
C PHE A 58 -4.65 -18.50 19.87
N ARG A 59 -3.86 -18.55 20.94
CA ARG A 59 -4.34 -18.54 22.32
C ARG A 59 -3.70 -17.39 23.09
N HIS A 60 -4.52 -16.44 23.52
CA HIS A 60 -4.14 -15.35 24.41
C HIS A 60 -4.47 -15.73 25.85
N VAL A 61 -3.44 -15.86 26.70
CA VAL A 61 -3.61 -16.07 28.14
C VAL A 61 -2.73 -15.07 28.89
N LYS A 62 -3.32 -14.29 29.80
CA LYS A 62 -2.57 -13.44 30.72
C LYS A 62 -3.09 -13.63 32.13
N GLN A 63 -2.19 -14.00 33.05
CA GLN A 63 -2.48 -14.24 34.46
C GLN A 63 -1.46 -13.51 35.35
N ASP A 64 -1.38 -12.17 35.25
CA ASP A 64 -0.53 -11.38 36.14
C ASP A 64 -1.40 -10.44 36.99
N GLY A 65 -1.64 -10.83 38.26
CA GLY A 65 -2.09 -9.97 39.36
C GLY A 65 -3.47 -9.29 39.28
N GLY A 66 -4.20 -9.41 38.17
CA GLY A 66 -5.53 -8.80 37.95
C GLY A 66 -6.58 -9.76 37.38
N ALA A 67 -7.66 -9.23 36.80
CA ALA A 67 -8.65 -10.05 36.09
C ALA A 67 -7.97 -10.84 34.96
N GLY A 68 -8.13 -12.17 34.97
CA GLY A 68 -7.52 -13.04 33.97
C GLY A 68 -7.99 -12.69 32.56
N GLN A 69 -7.12 -12.89 31.58
CA GLN A 69 -7.48 -12.77 30.17
C GLN A 69 -7.35 -14.13 29.50
N PHE A 70 -8.40 -14.55 28.81
CA PHE A 70 -8.44 -15.76 28.00
C PHE A 70 -9.21 -15.51 26.71
N ALA A 71 -8.54 -15.75 25.59
CA ALA A 71 -9.19 -15.84 24.29
C ALA A 71 -8.49 -16.89 23.43
N HIS A 72 -9.28 -17.72 22.77
CA HIS A 72 -8.81 -18.73 21.84
C HIS A 72 -9.55 -18.54 20.51
N VAL A 73 -8.79 -18.38 19.43
CA VAL A 73 -9.32 -18.16 18.08
C VAL A 73 -8.58 -19.04 17.07
N VAL A 74 -9.31 -19.53 16.09
CA VAL A 74 -8.77 -20.24 14.93
C VAL A 74 -9.11 -19.46 13.68
N LEU A 75 -8.08 -19.02 12.96
CA LEU A 75 -8.22 -18.11 11.82
C LEU A 75 -7.73 -18.78 10.54
N ASP A 76 -8.52 -18.61 9.49
CA ASP A 76 -8.13 -18.86 8.12
C ASP A 76 -7.96 -17.51 7.42
N VAL A 77 -6.86 -17.37 6.67
CA VAL A 77 -6.51 -16.14 5.95
C VAL A 77 -6.29 -16.48 4.50
N GLU A 78 -6.97 -15.78 3.60
CA GLU A 78 -6.88 -15.97 2.16
C GLU A 78 -6.86 -14.62 1.41
N PRO A 79 -6.33 -14.54 0.19
CA PRO A 79 -6.44 -13.33 -0.64
C PRO A 79 -7.89 -12.96 -0.94
N SER A 80 -8.19 -11.66 -1.01
CA SER A 80 -9.45 -11.13 -1.54
C SER A 80 -9.21 -9.98 -2.51
N ALA A 81 -10.01 -9.92 -3.58
CA ALA A 81 -10.00 -8.84 -4.55
C ALA A 81 -10.83 -7.61 -4.10
N GLU A 82 -11.75 -7.79 -3.15
CA GLU A 82 -12.71 -6.75 -2.72
C GLU A 82 -12.23 -5.94 -1.50
N GLY A 83 -10.99 -6.17 -1.04
CA GLY A 83 -10.40 -5.49 0.11
C GLY A 83 -10.36 -6.38 1.35
N PHE A 84 -10.60 -5.80 2.53
CA PHE A 84 -10.64 -6.56 3.77
C PHE A 84 -12.06 -7.10 4.03
N GLU A 85 -12.18 -8.42 4.11
CA GLU A 85 -13.41 -9.11 4.47
C GLU A 85 -13.20 -9.92 5.75
N PHE A 86 -14.19 -9.88 6.64
CA PHE A 86 -14.21 -10.74 7.82
C PHE A 86 -15.46 -11.63 7.79
N ARG A 87 -15.27 -12.93 8.00
CA ARG A 87 -16.35 -13.92 8.08
C ARG A 87 -16.24 -14.72 9.36
N SER A 88 -17.38 -15.12 9.90
CA SER A 88 -17.45 -16.07 11.00
C SER A 88 -18.13 -17.34 10.52
N ALA A 89 -17.42 -18.46 10.65
CA ALA A 89 -17.92 -19.81 10.40
C ALA A 89 -18.07 -20.61 11.71
N VAL A 90 -18.01 -19.93 12.87
CA VAL A 90 -18.12 -20.57 14.18
C VAL A 90 -19.51 -21.19 14.36
N VAL A 91 -19.52 -22.50 14.64
CA VAL A 91 -20.76 -23.27 14.88
C VAL A 91 -20.94 -23.52 16.38
N GLY A 92 -22.20 -23.55 16.83
CA GLY A 92 -22.56 -24.00 18.18
C GLY A 92 -22.35 -22.97 19.30
N GLY A 93 -22.20 -21.69 18.97
CA GLY A 93 -22.11 -20.62 19.97
C GLY A 93 -20.83 -20.63 20.82
N ARG A 94 -19.80 -21.37 20.40
CA ARG A 94 -18.49 -21.46 21.10
C ARG A 94 -17.81 -20.11 21.28
N VAL A 95 -18.10 -19.17 20.38
CA VAL A 95 -17.74 -17.76 20.48
C VAL A 95 -19.01 -16.93 20.34
N PRO A 96 -19.46 -16.24 21.40
CA PRO A 96 -20.55 -15.28 21.36
C PRO A 96 -20.34 -14.20 20.29
N GLN A 97 -21.44 -13.72 19.69
CA GLN A 97 -21.44 -12.72 18.60
C GLN A 97 -20.68 -11.43 18.98
N GLU A 98 -20.73 -11.03 20.25
CA GLU A 98 -19.99 -9.87 20.76
C GLU A 98 -18.47 -10.04 20.61
N TYR A 99 -17.93 -11.22 20.95
CA TYR A 99 -16.51 -11.50 20.82
C TYR A 99 -16.09 -11.67 19.35
N VAL A 100 -16.99 -12.12 18.47
CA VAL A 100 -16.72 -12.14 17.03
C VAL A 100 -16.46 -10.73 16.50
N ARG A 101 -17.24 -9.73 16.93
CA ARG A 101 -17.01 -8.31 16.57
C ARG A 101 -15.70 -7.79 17.15
N ALA A 102 -15.35 -8.20 18.36
CA ALA A 102 -14.08 -7.86 18.99
C ALA A 102 -12.88 -8.41 18.19
N VAL A 103 -12.96 -9.67 17.76
CA VAL A 103 -11.95 -10.31 16.90
C VAL A 103 -11.83 -9.56 15.58
N GLU A 104 -12.94 -9.23 14.91
CA GLU A 104 -12.92 -8.45 13.67
C GLU A 104 -12.20 -7.11 13.85
N ALA A 105 -12.53 -6.37 14.92
CA ALA A 105 -11.87 -5.11 15.22
C ALA A 105 -10.37 -5.29 15.44
N GLY A 106 -9.98 -6.35 16.16
CA GLY A 106 -8.57 -6.71 16.37
C GLY A 106 -7.84 -7.05 15.08
N CYS A 107 -8.50 -7.79 14.18
CA CYS A 107 -7.99 -8.08 12.85
C CYS A 107 -7.78 -6.78 12.06
N ARG A 108 -8.75 -5.86 12.04
CA ARG A 108 -8.61 -4.55 11.37
C ARG A 108 -7.43 -3.75 11.93
N ASP A 109 -7.23 -3.74 13.24
CA ASP A 109 -6.08 -3.07 13.87
C ASP A 109 -4.74 -3.69 13.44
N ALA A 110 -4.69 -4.99 13.21
CA ALA A 110 -3.49 -5.69 12.75
C ALA A 110 -3.11 -5.34 11.30
N LEU A 111 -4.07 -4.96 10.45
CA LEU A 111 -3.82 -4.59 9.06
C LEU A 111 -3.04 -3.29 8.90
N ALA A 112 -2.94 -2.46 9.93
CA ALA A 112 -2.19 -1.21 9.85
C ALA A 112 -0.68 -1.44 9.62
N GLU A 113 -0.16 -2.58 10.04
CA GLU A 113 1.27 -2.89 10.06
C GLU A 113 1.52 -4.33 9.62
N GLY A 114 1.99 -4.49 8.38
CA GLY A 114 2.31 -5.78 7.77
C GLY A 114 3.68 -6.34 8.15
N PRO A 115 3.90 -7.65 7.97
CA PRO A 115 5.12 -8.34 8.37
C PRO A 115 6.35 -8.09 7.47
N LEU A 116 6.21 -7.57 6.24
CA LEU A 116 7.35 -7.37 5.34
C LEU A 116 8.10 -6.07 5.63
N GLY A 117 7.39 -4.95 5.81
CA GLY A 117 7.99 -3.62 5.99
C GLY A 117 7.17 -2.68 6.85
N GLY A 118 6.19 -3.21 7.60
CA GLY A 118 5.26 -2.39 8.39
C GLY A 118 4.27 -1.62 7.53
N HIS A 119 4.05 -2.03 6.28
CA HIS A 119 3.09 -1.36 5.41
C HIS A 119 1.66 -1.86 5.67
N PRO A 120 0.64 -1.03 5.44
CA PRO A 120 -0.74 -1.47 5.61
C PRO A 120 -1.06 -2.64 4.68
N VAL A 121 -1.69 -3.68 5.26
CA VAL A 121 -2.09 -4.89 4.55
C VAL A 121 -3.49 -4.70 3.96
N THR A 122 -3.69 -5.12 2.72
CA THR A 122 -4.96 -5.00 1.99
C THR A 122 -5.26 -6.28 1.19
N GLY A 123 -6.51 -6.41 0.74
CA GLY A 123 -6.93 -7.48 -0.16
C GLY A 123 -6.85 -8.87 0.47
N LEU A 124 -7.47 -9.06 1.63
CA LEU A 124 -7.50 -10.36 2.30
C LEU A 124 -8.84 -10.60 2.98
N ARG A 125 -9.22 -11.87 3.04
CA ARG A 125 -10.34 -12.36 3.81
C ARG A 125 -9.82 -13.12 5.03
N VAL A 126 -10.37 -12.79 6.19
CA VAL A 126 -10.17 -13.56 7.43
C VAL A 126 -11.46 -14.29 7.75
N THR A 127 -11.37 -15.59 7.97
CA THR A 127 -12.49 -16.40 8.44
C THR A 127 -12.17 -16.93 9.83
N LEU A 128 -12.98 -16.56 10.82
CA LEU A 128 -12.96 -17.17 12.15
C LEU A 128 -13.68 -18.52 12.05
N THR A 129 -12.91 -19.61 12.06
CA THR A 129 -13.43 -20.97 11.88
C THR A 129 -13.81 -21.62 13.19
N ASP A 130 -13.04 -21.36 14.24
CA ASP A 130 -13.29 -21.89 15.58
C ASP A 130 -12.76 -20.95 16.66
N GLY A 131 -13.11 -21.24 17.91
CA GLY A 131 -12.61 -20.53 19.07
C GLY A 131 -13.12 -21.11 20.37
N SER A 132 -12.61 -20.60 21.49
CA SER A 132 -13.07 -21.02 22.81
C SER A 132 -13.06 -19.86 23.78
N THR A 133 -14.05 -19.84 24.64
CA THR A 133 -14.21 -18.85 25.71
C THR A 133 -13.97 -19.50 27.07
N HIS A 134 -13.71 -18.66 28.06
CA HIS A 134 -13.67 -19.02 29.47
C HIS A 134 -14.59 -18.09 30.24
N VAL A 135 -15.47 -18.63 31.07
CA VAL A 135 -16.58 -17.89 31.70
C VAL A 135 -16.12 -16.71 32.56
N LYS A 136 -14.92 -16.80 33.15
CA LYS A 136 -14.39 -15.76 34.07
C LYS A 136 -13.33 -14.87 33.44
N ASP A 137 -12.58 -15.39 32.48
CA ASP A 137 -11.36 -14.74 31.97
C ASP A 137 -11.53 -14.23 30.53
N SER A 138 -12.61 -14.60 29.84
CA SER A 138 -12.91 -14.05 28.53
C SER A 138 -13.55 -12.67 28.61
N SER A 139 -13.00 -11.76 27.84
CA SER A 139 -13.48 -10.39 27.70
C SER A 139 -13.36 -9.93 26.24
N ASP A 140 -14.11 -8.89 25.89
CA ASP A 140 -14.02 -8.22 24.59
C ASP A 140 -12.57 -7.82 24.27
N THR A 141 -11.88 -7.24 25.25
CA THR A 141 -10.48 -6.82 25.11
C THR A 141 -9.52 -7.99 24.88
N ALA A 142 -9.76 -9.14 25.53
CA ALA A 142 -8.98 -10.35 25.30
C ALA A 142 -9.17 -10.89 23.87
N PHE A 143 -10.41 -10.93 23.36
CA PHE A 143 -10.70 -11.39 22.00
C PHE A 143 -10.21 -10.42 20.92
N ARG A 144 -10.31 -9.12 21.13
CA ARG A 144 -9.70 -8.12 20.24
C ARG A 144 -8.18 -8.27 20.19
N THR A 145 -7.54 -8.48 21.34
CA THR A 145 -6.10 -8.72 21.43
C THR A 145 -5.70 -10.01 20.72
N ALA A 146 -6.46 -11.08 20.91
CA ALA A 146 -6.26 -12.35 20.22
C ALA A 146 -6.46 -12.24 18.71
N GLY A 147 -7.48 -11.52 18.23
CA GLY A 147 -7.68 -11.26 16.80
C GLY A 147 -6.51 -10.48 16.19
N ARG A 148 -5.99 -9.49 16.91
CA ARG A 148 -4.84 -8.68 16.46
C ARG A 148 -3.56 -9.50 16.36
N PHE A 149 -3.17 -10.19 17.44
CA PHE A 149 -1.93 -10.96 17.44
C PHE A 149 -2.05 -12.25 16.62
N GLY A 150 -3.20 -12.91 16.64
CA GLY A 150 -3.49 -14.07 15.82
C GLY A 150 -3.41 -13.75 14.33
N LEU A 151 -3.99 -12.63 13.87
CA LEU A 151 -3.83 -12.23 12.47
C LEU A 151 -2.37 -11.89 12.13
N ARG A 152 -1.65 -11.19 13.01
CA ARG A 152 -0.22 -10.89 12.79
C ARG A 152 0.62 -12.15 12.64
N GLU A 153 0.33 -13.17 13.43
CA GLU A 153 0.98 -14.48 13.31
C GLU A 153 0.57 -15.19 12.02
N ALA A 154 -0.72 -15.17 11.65
CA ALA A 154 -1.22 -15.74 10.40
C ALA A 154 -0.51 -15.16 9.18
N LEU A 155 -0.36 -13.84 9.15
CA LEU A 155 0.31 -13.12 8.06
C LEU A 155 1.80 -13.48 7.95
N ARG A 156 2.47 -13.83 9.05
CA ARG A 156 3.86 -14.32 9.02
C ARG A 156 3.97 -15.72 8.40
N HIS A 157 2.92 -16.52 8.51
CA HIS A 157 2.83 -17.84 7.88
C HIS A 157 2.32 -17.78 6.42
N CYS A 158 1.71 -16.68 6.02
CA CYS A 158 1.28 -16.44 4.64
C CYS A 158 2.47 -16.15 3.71
N ALA A 159 2.30 -16.44 2.42
CA ALA A 159 3.21 -15.93 1.40
C ALA A 159 2.82 -14.47 1.08
N MET A 160 3.47 -13.53 1.72
CA MET A 160 3.18 -12.10 1.59
C MET A 160 3.79 -11.49 0.33
N VAL A 161 3.08 -10.53 -0.27
CA VAL A 161 3.47 -9.81 -1.48
C VAL A 161 3.44 -8.31 -1.20
N LEU A 162 4.51 -7.61 -1.59
CA LEU A 162 4.55 -6.16 -1.55
C LEU A 162 3.86 -5.60 -2.79
N LEU A 163 3.00 -4.61 -2.59
CA LEU A 163 2.29 -3.90 -3.63
C LEU A 163 2.82 -2.48 -3.73
N GLU A 164 3.18 -2.06 -4.93
CA GLU A 164 3.54 -0.68 -5.25
C GLU A 164 2.36 0.02 -5.95
N PRO A 165 2.14 1.33 -5.70
CA PRO A 165 1.12 2.08 -6.39
C PRO A 165 1.50 2.28 -7.85
N VAL A 166 0.55 1.98 -8.73
CA VAL A 166 0.66 2.19 -10.16
C VAL A 166 -0.26 3.32 -10.60
N VAL A 167 0.19 4.03 -11.63
CA VAL A 167 -0.60 5.09 -12.25
C VAL A 167 -0.69 4.84 -13.74
N GLU A 168 -1.83 5.19 -14.32
CA GLU A 168 -1.97 5.32 -15.75
C GLU A 168 -1.44 6.67 -16.19
N VAL A 169 -0.49 6.63 -17.11
CA VAL A 169 0.10 7.79 -17.75
C VAL A 169 -0.41 7.86 -19.18
N THR A 170 -0.98 9.01 -19.53
CA THR A 170 -1.31 9.35 -20.91
C THR A 170 -0.30 10.40 -21.38
N VAL A 171 0.52 10.05 -22.37
CA VAL A 171 1.60 10.87 -22.90
C VAL A 171 1.25 11.31 -24.32
N THR A 172 1.24 12.62 -24.57
CA THR A 172 0.99 13.19 -25.88
C THR A 172 2.28 13.78 -26.43
N VAL A 173 2.73 13.27 -27.57
CA VAL A 173 3.99 13.67 -28.21
C VAL A 173 3.86 13.74 -29.73
N PRO A 174 4.74 14.48 -30.40
CA PRO A 174 4.88 14.40 -31.85
C PRO A 174 5.26 13.00 -32.33
N GLU A 175 4.81 12.63 -33.54
CA GLU A 175 5.05 11.29 -34.12
C GLU A 175 6.53 10.90 -34.19
N ASP A 176 7.42 11.86 -34.45
CA ASP A 176 8.86 11.64 -34.54
C ASP A 176 9.50 11.26 -33.20
N ALA A 177 8.86 11.56 -32.07
CA ALA A 177 9.36 11.28 -30.72
C ALA A 177 8.78 10.01 -30.09
N VAL A 178 7.85 9.32 -30.75
CA VAL A 178 7.12 8.16 -30.19
C VAL A 178 8.05 7.03 -29.77
N GLY A 179 9.01 6.66 -30.63
CA GLY A 179 9.95 5.58 -30.33
C GLY A 179 10.78 5.84 -29.07
N ALA A 180 11.25 7.08 -28.89
CA ALA A 180 12.02 7.47 -27.70
C ALA A 180 11.18 7.44 -26.42
N VAL A 181 9.88 7.76 -26.51
CA VAL A 181 8.94 7.74 -25.38
C VAL A 181 8.58 6.32 -24.98
N LEU A 182 8.31 5.44 -25.96
CA LEU A 182 8.06 4.03 -25.70
C LEU A 182 9.26 3.37 -25.03
N GLY A 183 10.48 3.67 -25.49
CA GLY A 183 11.70 3.20 -24.86
C GLY A 183 11.87 3.68 -23.40
N ASP A 184 11.55 4.94 -23.11
CA ASP A 184 11.62 5.45 -21.73
C ASP A 184 10.56 4.82 -20.82
N LEU A 185 9.33 4.65 -21.31
CA LEU A 185 8.27 4.00 -20.55
C LEU A 185 8.64 2.54 -20.24
N ALA A 186 9.20 1.81 -21.21
CA ALA A 186 9.68 0.44 -21.00
C ALA A 186 10.82 0.38 -19.97
N ALA A 187 11.79 1.30 -20.04
CA ALA A 187 12.87 1.41 -19.06
C ALA A 187 12.37 1.70 -17.63
N ARG A 188 11.19 2.30 -17.50
CA ARG A 188 10.50 2.61 -16.23
C ARG A 188 9.53 1.52 -15.80
N ARG A 189 9.67 0.30 -16.32
CA ARG A 189 8.76 -0.84 -16.03
C ARG A 189 7.31 -0.55 -16.43
N GLY A 190 7.11 0.38 -17.36
CA GLY A 190 5.80 0.73 -17.88
C GLY A 190 5.24 -0.35 -18.80
N ARG A 191 3.95 -0.65 -18.66
CA ARG A 191 3.20 -1.52 -19.57
C ARG A 191 2.29 -0.67 -20.44
N VAL A 192 2.60 -0.59 -21.73
CA VAL A 192 1.80 0.18 -22.70
C VAL A 192 0.49 -0.56 -22.95
N SER A 193 -0.63 0.13 -22.75
CA SER A 193 -1.98 -0.39 -23.02
C SER A 193 -2.47 0.00 -24.40
N GLY A 194 -1.99 1.10 -24.96
CA GLY A 194 -2.35 1.54 -26.31
C GLY A 194 -1.52 2.72 -26.81
N SER A 195 -1.50 2.87 -28.14
CA SER A 195 -0.94 4.03 -28.81
C SER A 195 -1.83 4.41 -29.98
N VAL A 196 -2.25 5.66 -30.03
CA VAL A 196 -3.10 6.21 -31.08
C VAL A 196 -2.41 7.40 -31.70
N THR A 197 -2.24 7.36 -33.02
CA THR A 197 -1.64 8.45 -33.79
C THR A 197 -2.73 9.22 -34.53
N ARG A 198 -2.75 10.55 -34.38
CA ARG A 198 -3.72 11.43 -35.04
C ARG A 198 -3.10 12.80 -35.31
N GLY A 199 -3.06 13.18 -36.60
CA GLY A 199 -2.76 14.54 -37.03
C GLY A 199 -1.35 15.02 -36.65
N GLY A 200 -0.31 14.18 -36.80
CA GLY A 200 1.08 14.54 -36.50
C GLY A 200 1.45 14.40 -35.02
N SER A 201 0.52 13.97 -34.17
CA SER A 201 0.74 13.69 -32.74
C SER A 201 0.28 12.27 -32.41
N ALA A 202 0.98 11.66 -31.46
CA ALA A 202 0.68 10.36 -30.91
C ALA A 202 0.37 10.47 -29.42
N VAL A 203 -0.65 9.73 -29.01
CA VAL A 203 -1.06 9.56 -27.62
C VAL A 203 -0.72 8.14 -27.21
N VAL A 204 0.12 8.00 -26.19
CA VAL A 204 0.55 6.71 -25.62
C VAL A 204 -0.03 6.59 -24.23
N THR A 205 -0.76 5.51 -23.98
CA THR A 205 -1.29 5.18 -22.65
C THR A 205 -0.50 4.00 -22.08
N ALA A 206 -0.02 4.14 -20.85
CA ALA A 206 0.74 3.10 -20.18
C ALA A 206 0.49 3.10 -18.67
N THR A 207 0.52 1.93 -18.04
CA THR A 207 0.56 1.79 -16.59
C THR A 207 2.02 1.76 -16.12
N VAL A 208 2.40 2.65 -15.20
CA VAL A 208 3.77 2.80 -14.72
C VAL A 208 3.77 2.86 -13.18
N PRO A 209 4.73 2.24 -12.49
CA PRO A 209 4.89 2.42 -11.06
C PRO A 209 5.16 3.89 -10.70
N LEU A 210 4.51 4.40 -9.65
CA LEU A 210 4.63 5.82 -9.27
C LEU A 210 6.08 6.21 -8.94
N ALA A 211 6.83 5.31 -8.30
CA ALA A 211 8.23 5.51 -7.96
C ALA A 211 9.10 5.81 -9.19
N GLU A 212 8.75 5.23 -10.34
CA GLU A 212 9.49 5.38 -11.59
C GLU A 212 9.11 6.66 -12.34
N LEU A 213 8.11 7.43 -11.90
CA LEU A 213 7.70 8.67 -12.55
C LEU A 213 8.34 9.93 -11.97
N PHE A 214 9.13 9.81 -10.89
CA PHE A 214 9.86 10.94 -10.36
C PHE A 214 10.82 11.51 -11.42
N GLY A 215 10.71 12.83 -11.65
CA GLY A 215 11.48 13.53 -12.69
C GLY A 215 11.06 13.20 -14.13
N TYR A 216 9.93 12.52 -14.36
CA TYR A 216 9.48 12.17 -15.70
C TYR A 216 9.23 13.40 -16.57
N ALA A 217 8.70 14.50 -16.02
CA ALA A 217 8.45 15.74 -16.74
C ALA A 217 9.70 16.30 -17.45
N THR A 218 10.83 16.36 -16.74
CA THR A 218 12.10 16.84 -17.28
C THR A 218 12.62 15.90 -18.37
N ARG A 219 12.57 14.59 -18.12
CA ARG A 219 13.00 13.54 -19.05
C ARG A 219 12.16 13.51 -20.34
N LEU A 220 10.85 13.67 -20.23
CA LEU A 220 9.94 13.73 -21.37
C LEU A 220 10.24 14.95 -22.24
N ARG A 221 10.38 16.14 -21.62
CA ARG A 221 10.75 17.36 -22.35
C ARG A 221 12.07 17.21 -23.08
N SER A 222 13.10 16.65 -22.44
CA SER A 222 14.39 16.42 -23.09
C SER A 222 14.27 15.53 -24.33
N ARG A 223 13.50 14.44 -24.27
CA ARG A 223 13.32 13.51 -25.40
C ARG A 223 12.41 14.02 -26.52
N THR A 224 11.59 15.02 -26.22
CA THR A 224 10.59 15.55 -27.15
C THR A 224 10.89 16.98 -27.59
N GLN A 225 12.08 17.50 -27.24
CA GLN A 225 12.46 18.91 -27.44
C GLN A 225 11.42 19.88 -26.86
N GLY A 226 10.85 19.53 -25.70
CA GLY A 226 9.85 20.31 -24.99
C GLY A 226 8.42 20.18 -25.51
N ARG A 227 8.18 19.44 -26.60
CA ARG A 227 6.85 19.31 -27.23
C ARG A 227 5.92 18.31 -26.54
N GLY A 228 6.47 17.43 -25.70
CA GLY A 228 5.70 16.39 -25.03
C GLY A 228 4.99 16.86 -23.77
N THR A 229 3.76 16.40 -23.58
CA THR A 229 2.99 16.57 -22.34
C THR A 229 2.51 15.21 -21.82
N PHE A 230 2.23 15.14 -20.52
CA PHE A 230 1.65 13.92 -19.94
C PHE A 230 0.66 14.27 -18.83
N THR A 231 -0.26 13.34 -18.61
CA THR A 231 -1.13 13.32 -17.43
C THR A 231 -1.00 11.98 -16.74
N ALA A 232 -1.16 11.96 -15.42
CA ALA A 232 -1.09 10.75 -14.62
C ALA A 232 -2.33 10.63 -13.74
N ARG A 233 -2.93 9.44 -13.68
CA ARG A 233 -4.08 9.12 -12.84
C ARG A 233 -3.79 7.87 -12.01
N PRO A 234 -4.05 7.87 -10.70
CA PRO A 234 -3.96 6.64 -9.90
C PRO A 234 -4.88 5.56 -10.45
N THR A 235 -4.37 4.35 -10.64
CA THR A 235 -5.17 3.20 -11.10
C THR A 235 -5.29 2.11 -10.05
N GLY A 236 -4.29 1.97 -9.17
CA GLY A 236 -4.35 1.01 -8.08
C GLY A 236 -2.95 0.55 -7.67
N TYR A 237 -2.86 -0.74 -7.38
CA TYR A 237 -1.67 -1.36 -6.84
C TYR A 237 -1.27 -2.58 -7.68
N ALA A 238 0.03 -2.79 -7.85
CA ALA A 238 0.57 -3.97 -8.54
C ALA A 238 1.69 -4.61 -7.71
N PRO A 239 1.93 -5.93 -7.86
CA PRO A 239 3.06 -6.59 -7.22
C PRO A 239 4.38 -5.91 -7.57
N ALA A 240 5.12 -5.51 -6.53
CA ALA A 240 6.43 -4.92 -6.67
C ALA A 240 7.47 -6.00 -7.01
N PRO A 241 8.51 -5.68 -7.80
CA PRO A 241 9.61 -6.61 -8.07
C PRO A 241 10.38 -6.96 -6.79
N SER A 242 11.05 -8.11 -6.79
CA SER A 242 11.81 -8.62 -5.63
C SER A 242 12.85 -7.63 -5.10
N GLU A 243 13.43 -6.80 -5.96
CA GLU A 243 14.40 -5.75 -5.58
C GLU A 243 13.77 -4.66 -4.70
N ALA A 244 12.52 -4.26 -5.00
CA ALA A 244 11.80 -3.27 -4.22
C ALA A 244 11.44 -3.79 -2.81
N VAL A 245 11.24 -5.11 -2.67
CA VAL A 245 10.99 -5.77 -1.37
C VAL A 245 12.18 -5.63 -0.42
N ALA A 246 13.42 -5.61 -0.95
CA ALA A 246 14.61 -5.45 -0.13
C ALA A 246 14.79 -4.01 0.40
N VAL A 247 14.34 -3.01 -0.37
CA VAL A 247 14.40 -1.59 0.01
C VAL A 247 13.29 -1.25 1.01
N ALA A 248 12.10 -1.82 0.84
CA ALA A 248 10.96 -1.63 1.76
C ALA A 248 11.19 -2.22 3.16
N ARG A 249 12.16 -3.13 3.31
CA ARG A 249 12.57 -3.72 4.60
C ARG A 249 13.51 -2.85 5.43
N ARG A 250 14.03 -1.75 4.87
CA ARG A 250 14.97 -0.82 5.52
C ARG A 250 14.27 0.48 5.91
#